data_AF-A0A0F8W437-F1
#
_entry.id   AF-A0A0F8W437-F1
#
_cell.length_a   1.000
_cell.length_b   1.000
_cell.length_c   1.000
_cell.angle_alpha   90.00
_cell.angle_beta   90.00
_cell.angle_gamma   90.00
#
_symmetry.space_group_name_H-M   'P 1'
#
loop_
_entity.id
_entity.type
_entity.pdbx_description
1 polymer ?
#
loop_
_entity_poly.entity_id
_entity_poly.type
_entity_poly.pdbx_seq_one_letter_code
_entity_poly.pdbx_strand_id
1 'polypeptide(L)'
;MPILLLKVLIKIYISKFQSPGNFLGFLTSFSITWYLVLLLIFSAIYTIWHQISKIDSIQQRIPKELHIPKFIYLLLLAFGLGFLSFLIRLISPVERFPFGIPFAYIIQYFLMFSVGIMAYRYGWFEQMTKHNVKVWAITIFATVILFFTYFFVFVGVDSDYSLFLGGPNLNAFIFALVDNIASMGMIFVLIKIFYVKFNKQGKILQNLADSSFHIYLIHPFIVIPLSLGIAFIPLSPLIKLIFVLLVSVILCYLISHFILQRIHLSKPKIDTLNI
;
A
#
# COMPACT_ATOMS: atom_id res chain seq x y z
N MET A 1 13.72 -1.05 32.36
CA MET A 1 14.20 -1.62 31.08
C MET A 1 13.64 -0.94 29.82
N PRO A 2 12.32 -0.73 29.62
CA PRO A 2 11.78 -0.25 28.33
C PRO A 2 12.14 1.21 27.99
N ILE A 3 12.29 2.09 28.99
CA ILE A 3 12.69 3.49 28.79
C ILE A 3 14.14 3.60 28.30
N LEU A 4 15.02 2.68 28.73
CA LEU A 4 16.42 2.67 28.34
C LEU A 4 16.58 2.21 26.89
N LEU A 5 15.87 1.15 26.50
CA LEU A 5 15.79 0.68 25.11
C LEU A 5 15.18 1.75 24.19
N LEU A 6 14.11 2.44 24.63
CA LEU A 6 13.54 3.53 23.86
C LEU A 6 14.53 4.68 23.68
N LYS A 7 15.28 5.07 24.72
CA LYS A 7 16.32 6.10 24.62
C LYS A 7 17.47 5.67 23.71
N VAL A 8 17.85 4.39 23.73
CA VAL A 8 18.90 3.83 22.85
C VAL A 8 18.41 3.80 21.39
N LEU A 9 17.19 3.33 21.14
CA LEU A 9 16.59 3.33 19.81
C LEU A 9 16.42 4.75 19.27
N ILE A 10 15.94 5.69 20.09
CA ILE A 10 15.86 7.11 19.71
C ILE A 10 17.26 7.66 19.41
N LYS A 11 18.28 7.33 20.20
CA LYS A 11 19.67 7.74 19.92
C LYS A 11 20.22 7.14 18.61
N ILE A 12 19.96 5.87 18.33
CA ILE A 12 20.35 5.19 17.08
C ILE A 12 19.61 5.79 15.88
N TYR A 13 18.33 6.10 16.05
CA TYR A 13 17.52 6.68 14.99
C TYR A 13 17.98 8.11 14.71
N ILE A 14 18.22 8.91 15.75
CA ILE A 14 18.75 10.28 15.62
C ILE A 14 20.17 10.27 15.07
N SER A 15 21.03 9.32 15.46
CA SER A 15 22.39 9.24 14.92
C SER A 15 22.40 9.02 13.41
N LYS A 16 21.40 8.31 12.88
CA LYS A 16 21.20 8.14 11.43
C LYS A 16 20.85 9.45 10.71
N PHE A 17 20.28 10.42 11.43
CA PHE A 17 19.82 11.73 10.92
C PHE A 17 20.63 12.92 11.44
N GLN A 18 21.82 12.69 12.02
CA GLN A 18 22.65 13.74 12.63
C GLN A 18 23.20 14.77 11.63
N SER A 19 23.34 14.42 10.35
CA SER A 19 23.73 15.37 9.31
C SER A 19 22.52 15.75 8.43
N PRO A 20 22.34 17.04 8.09
CA PRO A 20 21.33 17.46 7.12
C PRO A 20 21.45 16.72 5.78
N GLY A 21 22.67 16.34 5.38
CA GLY A 21 22.93 15.54 4.17
C GLY A 21 22.39 14.11 4.25
N ASN A 22 22.55 13.41 5.38
CA ASN A 22 21.99 12.06 5.56
C ASN A 22 20.46 12.10 5.67
N PHE A 23 19.93 13.15 6.31
CA PHE A 23 18.50 13.38 6.39
C PHE A 23 17.89 13.64 5.01
N LEU A 24 18.47 14.57 4.24
CA LEU A 24 18.05 14.82 2.86
C LEU A 24 18.22 13.58 1.99
N GLY A 25 19.35 12.89 2.06
CA GLY A 25 19.61 11.66 1.31
C GLY A 25 18.61 10.55 1.62
N PHE A 26 18.17 10.42 2.88
CA PHE A 26 17.10 9.51 3.25
C PHE A 26 15.75 9.93 2.67
N LEU A 27 15.39 11.22 2.77
CA LEU A 27 14.13 11.74 2.23
C LEU A 27 14.03 11.64 0.71
N THR A 28 15.16 11.77 0.01
CA THR A 28 15.25 11.60 -1.44
C THR A 28 15.52 10.15 -1.85
N SER A 29 15.58 9.22 -0.89
CA SER A 29 15.86 7.83 -1.22
C SER A 29 14.70 7.20 -1.98
N PHE A 30 15.04 6.35 -2.95
CA PHE A 30 14.08 5.53 -3.69
C PHE A 30 13.15 4.72 -2.78
N SER A 31 13.60 4.41 -1.56
CA SER A 31 12.84 3.66 -0.55
C SER A 31 11.59 4.37 -0.05
N ILE A 32 11.41 5.67 -0.31
CA ILE A 32 10.21 6.39 0.09
C ILE A 32 9.20 6.44 -1.05
N THR A 33 9.66 6.65 -2.28
CA THR A 33 8.82 6.76 -3.48
C THR A 33 8.65 5.44 -4.22
N TRP A 34 9.12 4.32 -3.65
CA TRP A 34 9.15 3.01 -4.29
C TRP A 34 7.80 2.63 -4.90
N TYR A 35 6.69 2.92 -4.22
CA TYR A 35 5.34 2.58 -4.68
C TYR A 35 4.97 3.31 -5.97
N LEU A 36 5.29 4.61 -6.08
CA LEU A 36 5.06 5.38 -7.31
C LEU A 36 5.88 4.85 -8.48
N VAL A 37 7.15 4.52 -8.23
CA VAL A 37 8.04 3.96 -9.25
C VAL A 37 7.49 2.61 -9.74
N LEU A 38 7.03 1.77 -8.82
CA LEU A 38 6.44 0.47 -9.14
C LEU A 38 5.17 0.60 -9.97
N LEU A 39 4.26 1.51 -9.58
CA LEU A 39 3.06 1.81 -10.35
C LEU A 39 3.38 2.36 -11.74
N LEU A 40 4.40 3.22 -11.86
CA LEU A 40 4.85 3.76 -13.14
C LEU A 40 5.37 2.64 -14.05
N ILE A 41 6.19 1.73 -13.52
CA ILE A 41 6.70 0.57 -14.26
C ILE A 41 5.54 -0.31 -14.73
N PHE A 42 4.60 -0.68 -13.84
CA PHE A 42 3.46 -1.51 -14.21
C PHE A 42 2.56 -0.83 -15.25
N SER A 43 2.34 0.48 -15.12
CA SER A 43 1.57 1.25 -16.09
C SER A 43 2.26 1.30 -17.44
N ALA A 44 3.58 1.55 -17.47
CA ALA A 44 4.36 1.55 -18.70
C ALA A 44 4.33 0.19 -19.40
N ILE A 45 4.55 -0.91 -18.65
CA ILE A 45 4.44 -2.28 -19.17
C ILE A 45 3.05 -2.53 -19.75
N TYR A 46 2.00 -2.15 -19.02
CA TYR A 46 0.62 -2.31 -19.48
C TYR A 46 0.32 -1.50 -20.75
N THR A 47 0.78 -0.24 -20.82
CA THR A 47 0.58 0.61 -22.00
C THR A 47 1.34 0.07 -23.22
N ILE A 48 2.60 -0.35 -23.05
CA ILE A 48 3.40 -0.96 -24.11
C ILE A 48 2.74 -2.26 -24.58
N TRP A 49 2.32 -3.13 -23.65
CA TRP A 49 1.56 -4.34 -23.96
C TRP A 49 0.32 -3.99 -24.77
N HIS A 50 -0.47 -3.01 -24.34
CA HIS A 50 -1.70 -2.61 -25.01
C HIS A 50 -1.42 -2.09 -26.42
N GLN A 51 -0.36 -1.30 -26.61
CA GLN A 51 0.05 -0.78 -27.91
C GLN A 51 0.49 -1.89 -28.88
N ILE A 52 1.23 -2.89 -28.39
CA ILE A 52 1.64 -4.06 -29.18
C ILE A 52 0.43 -4.97 -29.44
N SER A 53 -0.50 -5.09 -28.48
CA SER A 53 -1.69 -5.95 -28.58
C SER A 53 -2.83 -5.37 -29.41
N LYS A 54 -2.65 -4.17 -30.01
CA LYS A 54 -3.54 -3.64 -31.05
C LYS A 54 -3.49 -4.41 -32.37
N ILE A 55 -2.66 -5.46 -32.45
CA ILE A 55 -2.75 -6.46 -33.50
C ILE A 55 -4.12 -7.16 -33.36
N ASP A 56 -4.99 -7.01 -34.37
CA ASP A 56 -6.42 -7.38 -34.36
C ASP A 56 -6.74 -8.78 -33.79
N SER A 57 -5.80 -9.71 -33.89
CA SER A 57 -5.92 -11.09 -33.41
C SER A 57 -5.99 -11.25 -31.88
N ILE A 58 -5.39 -10.34 -31.12
CA ILE A 58 -5.39 -10.40 -29.64
C ILE A 58 -6.64 -9.73 -29.08
N GLN A 59 -7.07 -8.62 -29.68
CA GLN A 59 -8.22 -7.85 -29.21
C GLN A 59 -9.54 -8.64 -29.34
N GLN A 60 -9.66 -9.49 -30.36
CA GLN A 60 -10.79 -10.41 -30.53
C GLN A 60 -10.86 -11.52 -29.47
N ARG A 61 -9.74 -11.88 -28.84
CA ARG A 61 -9.69 -12.92 -27.80
C ARG A 61 -10.03 -12.41 -26.40
N ILE A 62 -10.05 -11.09 -26.21
CA ILE A 62 -10.40 -10.52 -24.90
C ILE A 62 -11.93 -10.57 -24.76
N PRO A 63 -12.47 -11.26 -23.74
CA PRO A 63 -13.90 -11.35 -23.56
C PRO A 63 -14.51 -9.96 -23.40
N LYS A 64 -15.67 -9.73 -24.03
CA LYS A 64 -16.39 -8.45 -23.94
C LYS A 64 -17.01 -8.24 -22.56
N GLU A 65 -17.38 -9.34 -21.91
CA GLU A 65 -17.96 -9.35 -20.57
C GLU A 65 -17.27 -10.42 -19.74
N LEU A 66 -16.92 -10.07 -18.49
CA LEU A 66 -16.36 -11.00 -17.54
C LEU A 66 -17.01 -10.75 -16.18
N HIS A 67 -17.84 -11.70 -15.77
CA HIS A 67 -18.49 -11.66 -14.47
C HIS A 67 -17.45 -11.77 -13.35
N ILE A 68 -17.78 -11.23 -12.17
CA ILE A 68 -16.94 -11.41 -11.01
C ILE A 68 -16.68 -12.91 -10.76
N PRO A 69 -15.41 -13.34 -10.62
CA PRO A 69 -15.12 -14.74 -10.34
C PRO A 69 -15.79 -15.19 -9.04
N LYS A 70 -16.22 -16.45 -9.01
CA LYS A 70 -16.76 -17.05 -7.78
C LYS A 70 -15.77 -16.90 -6.63
N PHE A 71 -16.29 -16.76 -5.42
CA PHE A 71 -15.49 -16.61 -4.20
C PHE A 71 -14.35 -17.62 -4.12
N ILE A 72 -14.60 -18.88 -4.45
CA ILE A 72 -13.58 -19.95 -4.42
C ILE A 72 -12.38 -19.66 -5.33
N TYR A 73 -12.58 -19.10 -6.53
CA TYR A 73 -11.47 -18.79 -7.44
C TYR A 73 -10.64 -17.61 -6.94
N LEU A 74 -11.29 -16.61 -6.36
CA LEU A 74 -10.58 -15.48 -5.75
C LEU A 74 -9.85 -15.91 -4.46
N LEU A 75 -10.41 -16.84 -3.70
CA LEU A 75 -9.76 -17.42 -2.52
C LEU A 75 -8.55 -18.27 -2.94
N LEU A 76 -8.67 -19.09 -3.99
CA LEU A 76 -7.55 -19.84 -4.56
C LEU A 76 -6.47 -18.89 -5.10
N LEU A 77 -6.85 -17.77 -5.73
CA LEU A 77 -5.90 -16.74 -6.15
C LEU A 77 -5.16 -16.16 -4.94
N ALA A 78 -5.86 -15.81 -3.86
CA ALA A 78 -5.25 -15.31 -2.63
C ALA A 78 -4.32 -16.33 -1.96
N PHE A 79 -4.69 -17.61 -1.97
CA PHE A 79 -3.86 -18.70 -1.46
C PHE A 79 -2.61 -18.92 -2.31
N GLY A 80 -2.77 -18.98 -3.64
CA GLY A 80 -1.66 -19.08 -4.59
C GLY A 80 -0.71 -17.88 -4.48
N LEU A 81 -1.25 -16.69 -4.26
CA LEU A 81 -0.49 -15.48 -3.96
C LEU A 81 0.33 -15.60 -2.69
N GLY A 82 -0.26 -16.11 -1.60
CA GLY A 82 0.45 -16.34 -0.36
C GLY A 82 1.56 -17.38 -0.51
N PHE A 83 1.31 -18.47 -1.25
CA PHE A 83 2.33 -19.47 -1.55
C PHE A 83 3.48 -18.88 -2.38
N LEU A 84 3.19 -18.15 -3.47
CA LEU A 84 4.23 -17.51 -4.27
C LEU A 84 4.99 -16.44 -3.48
N SER A 85 4.31 -15.68 -2.63
CA SER A 85 4.94 -14.70 -1.74
C SER A 85 5.88 -15.37 -0.75
N PHE A 86 5.50 -16.53 -0.20
CA PHE A 86 6.38 -17.34 0.64
C PHE A 86 7.65 -17.76 -0.11
N LEU A 87 7.54 -18.25 -1.35
CA LEU A 87 8.71 -18.62 -2.16
C LEU A 87 9.66 -17.44 -2.39
N ILE A 88 9.13 -16.24 -2.66
CA ILE A 88 9.96 -15.03 -2.80
C ILE A 88 10.63 -14.66 -1.47
N ARG A 89 9.91 -14.81 -0.35
CA ARG A 89 10.43 -14.53 1.01
C ARG A 89 11.53 -15.50 1.45
N LEU A 90 11.73 -16.63 0.77
CA LEU A 90 12.91 -17.49 0.97
C LEU A 90 14.19 -16.80 0.49
N ILE A 91 14.11 -16.03 -0.60
CA ILE A 91 15.25 -15.35 -1.22
C ILE A 91 15.41 -13.93 -0.66
N SER A 92 14.30 -13.22 -0.51
CA SER A 92 14.25 -11.85 0.00
C SER A 92 13.22 -11.73 1.12
N PRO A 93 13.64 -11.86 2.39
CA PRO A 93 12.79 -11.63 3.54
C PRO A 93 12.12 -10.25 3.50
N VAL A 94 11.02 -10.08 4.23
CA VAL A 94 10.21 -8.86 4.28
C VAL A 94 11.02 -7.61 4.61
N GLU A 95 12.04 -7.74 5.46
CA GLU A 95 12.89 -6.62 5.88
C GLU A 95 13.95 -6.22 4.84
N ARG A 96 14.08 -6.95 3.73
CA ARG A 96 15.09 -6.70 2.70
C ARG A 96 14.50 -5.86 1.57
N PHE A 97 15.05 -4.67 1.37
CA PHE A 97 14.62 -3.70 0.36
C PHE A 97 15.69 -3.52 -0.73
N PRO A 98 15.93 -4.53 -1.59
CA PRO A 98 16.86 -4.36 -2.71
C PRO A 98 16.39 -3.19 -3.58
N PHE A 99 17.30 -2.28 -3.91
CA PHE A 99 17.00 -1.05 -4.66
C PHE A 99 15.94 -0.14 -4.01
N GLY A 100 15.67 -0.30 -2.70
CA GLY A 100 14.62 0.43 -1.99
C GLY A 100 13.21 -0.11 -2.20
N ILE A 101 13.04 -1.22 -2.91
CA ILE A 101 11.73 -1.81 -3.21
C ILE A 101 11.46 -2.99 -2.26
N PRO A 102 10.27 -3.09 -1.63
CA PRO A 102 9.85 -4.26 -0.85
C PRO A 102 9.67 -5.50 -1.73
N PHE A 103 10.78 -6.17 -2.08
CA PHE A 103 10.77 -7.25 -3.07
C PHE A 103 9.95 -8.47 -2.62
N ALA A 104 9.81 -8.67 -1.31
CA ALA A 104 8.98 -9.71 -0.69
C ALA A 104 7.49 -9.68 -1.14
N TYR A 105 7.03 -8.57 -1.73
CA TYR A 105 5.65 -8.33 -2.13
C TYR A 105 5.47 -8.15 -3.64
N ILE A 106 6.54 -8.32 -4.44
CA ILE A 106 6.52 -7.97 -5.87
C ILE A 106 5.43 -8.72 -6.65
N ILE A 107 5.23 -10.02 -6.34
CA ILE A 107 4.21 -10.85 -6.97
C ILE A 107 2.80 -10.36 -6.59
N GLN A 108 2.59 -10.03 -5.32
CA GLN A 108 1.33 -9.49 -4.82
C GLN A 108 1.01 -8.16 -5.50
N TYR A 109 1.98 -7.25 -5.64
CA TYR A 109 1.78 -5.97 -6.30
C TYR A 109 1.40 -6.14 -7.77
N PHE A 110 2.12 -6.98 -8.51
CA PHE A 110 1.84 -7.22 -9.92
C PHE A 110 0.44 -7.80 -10.16
N LEU A 111 0.06 -8.80 -9.37
CA LEU A 111 -1.25 -9.43 -9.50
C LEU A 111 -2.39 -8.54 -9.04
N MET A 112 -2.24 -7.78 -7.95
CA MET A 112 -3.27 -6.82 -7.51
C MET A 112 -3.44 -5.67 -8.51
N PHE A 113 -2.36 -5.20 -9.14
CA PHE A 113 -2.45 -4.24 -10.23
C PHE A 113 -3.25 -4.82 -11.41
N SER A 114 -2.94 -6.05 -11.80
CA SER A 114 -3.63 -6.77 -12.90
C SER A 114 -5.12 -6.99 -12.60
N VAL A 115 -5.44 -7.45 -11.38
CA VAL A 115 -6.82 -7.62 -10.90
C VAL A 115 -7.55 -6.28 -10.86
N GLY A 116 -6.88 -5.19 -10.46
CA GLY A 116 -7.44 -3.85 -10.49
C GLY A 116 -7.87 -3.40 -11.88
N ILE A 117 -7.03 -3.65 -12.90
CA ILE A 117 -7.36 -3.37 -14.30
C ILE A 117 -8.59 -4.17 -14.74
N MET A 118 -8.63 -5.47 -14.43
CA MET A 118 -9.77 -6.32 -14.78
C MET A 118 -11.05 -5.86 -14.07
N ALA A 119 -10.96 -5.57 -12.77
CA ALA A 119 -12.09 -5.16 -11.96
C ALA A 119 -12.70 -3.84 -12.46
N TYR A 120 -11.87 -2.88 -12.85
CA TYR A 120 -12.33 -1.64 -13.46
C TYR A 120 -12.95 -1.88 -14.84
N ARG A 121 -12.25 -2.61 -15.72
CA ARG A 121 -12.69 -2.84 -17.11
C ARG A 121 -14.04 -3.53 -17.20
N TYR A 122 -14.29 -4.49 -16.33
CA TYR A 122 -15.52 -5.30 -16.34
C TYR A 122 -16.54 -4.87 -15.30
N GLY A 123 -16.31 -3.76 -14.58
CA GLY A 123 -17.23 -3.27 -13.56
C GLY A 123 -17.52 -4.29 -12.45
N TRP A 124 -16.49 -4.96 -11.94
CA TRP A 124 -16.67 -5.99 -10.90
C TRP A 124 -17.28 -5.41 -9.63
N PHE A 125 -16.90 -4.19 -9.26
CA PHE A 125 -17.39 -3.56 -8.03
C PHE A 125 -18.87 -3.17 -8.14
N GLU A 126 -19.37 -2.87 -9.33
CA GLU A 126 -20.78 -2.66 -9.65
C GLU A 126 -21.56 -3.94 -9.43
N GLN A 127 -21.05 -5.05 -9.97
CA GLN A 127 -21.67 -6.38 -9.92
C GLN A 127 -21.62 -7.03 -8.54
N MET A 128 -20.68 -6.65 -7.67
CA MET A 128 -20.55 -7.24 -6.33
C MET A 128 -21.84 -7.06 -5.51
N THR A 129 -22.36 -8.16 -5.00
CA THR A 129 -23.54 -8.15 -4.12
C THR A 129 -23.13 -7.95 -2.65
N LYS A 130 -24.11 -7.65 -1.78
CA LYS A 130 -23.92 -7.63 -0.32
C LYS A 130 -23.41 -8.99 0.21
N HIS A 131 -23.77 -10.09 -0.44
CA HIS A 131 -23.31 -11.42 -0.06
C HIS A 131 -21.79 -11.56 -0.28
N ASN A 132 -21.27 -11.11 -1.43
CA ASN A 132 -19.83 -11.14 -1.72
C ASN A 132 -19.03 -10.39 -0.64
N VAL A 133 -19.50 -9.19 -0.26
CA VAL A 133 -18.87 -8.38 0.80
C VAL A 133 -18.90 -9.10 2.14
N LYS A 134 -20.06 -9.69 2.51
CA LYS A 134 -20.21 -10.42 3.77
C LYS A 134 -19.29 -11.63 3.84
N VAL A 135 -19.22 -12.43 2.78
CA VAL A 135 -18.34 -13.59 2.71
C VAL A 135 -16.88 -13.17 2.89
N TRP A 136 -16.41 -12.17 2.14
CA TRP A 136 -15.05 -11.67 2.28
C TRP A 136 -14.75 -11.08 3.65
N ALA A 137 -15.69 -10.32 4.23
CA ALA A 137 -15.53 -9.79 5.59
C ALA A 137 -15.36 -10.92 6.61
N ILE A 138 -16.22 -11.95 6.55
CA ILE A 138 -16.11 -13.14 7.41
C ILE A 138 -14.78 -13.85 7.18
N THR A 139 -14.35 -14.02 5.93
CA THR A 139 -13.05 -14.64 5.61
C THR A 139 -11.90 -13.85 6.23
N ILE A 140 -11.86 -12.52 6.09
CA ILE A 140 -10.83 -11.68 6.71
C ILE A 140 -10.84 -11.85 8.23
N PHE A 141 -12.01 -11.73 8.87
CA PHE A 141 -12.13 -11.89 10.31
C PHE A 141 -11.69 -13.28 10.77
N ALA A 142 -12.12 -14.34 10.09
CA ALA A 142 -11.72 -15.70 10.39
C ALA A 142 -10.21 -15.89 10.22
N THR A 143 -9.62 -15.43 9.11
CA THR A 143 -8.18 -15.52 8.87
C THR A 143 -7.37 -14.78 9.94
N VAL A 144 -7.78 -13.57 10.32
CA VAL A 144 -7.11 -12.78 11.36
C VAL A 144 -7.24 -13.45 12.74
N ILE A 145 -8.45 -13.91 13.11
CA ILE A 145 -8.68 -14.60 14.39
C ILE A 145 -7.89 -15.91 14.46
N LEU A 146 -7.86 -16.68 13.38
CA LEU A 146 -7.10 -17.93 13.30
C LEU A 146 -5.59 -17.66 13.40
N PHE A 147 -5.10 -16.61 12.74
CA PHE A 147 -3.69 -16.22 12.83
C PHE A 147 -3.30 -15.81 14.25
N PHE A 148 -4.08 -14.96 14.90
CA PHE A 148 -3.77 -14.55 16.28
C PHE A 148 -3.93 -15.71 17.27
N THR A 149 -4.95 -16.56 17.11
CA THR A 149 -5.08 -17.79 17.91
C THR A 149 -3.85 -18.69 17.72
N TYR A 150 -3.41 -18.90 16.47
CA TYR A 150 -2.20 -19.66 16.17
C TYR A 150 -0.97 -19.03 16.84
N PHE A 151 -0.80 -17.71 16.72
CA PHE A 151 0.30 -16.97 17.32
C PHE A 151 0.33 -17.15 18.85
N PHE A 152 -0.80 -16.94 19.54
CA PHE A 152 -0.85 -17.03 21.00
C PHE A 152 -0.70 -18.46 21.53
N VAL A 153 -1.25 -19.47 20.84
CA VAL A 153 -1.25 -20.86 21.32
C VAL A 153 0.06 -21.58 21.00
N PHE A 154 0.64 -21.37 19.81
CA PHE A 154 1.75 -22.18 19.32
C PHE A 154 3.09 -21.44 19.26
N VAL A 155 3.08 -20.11 19.19
CA VAL A 155 4.31 -19.32 19.01
C VAL A 155 4.68 -18.57 20.30
N GLY A 156 3.68 -17.96 20.96
CA GLY A 156 3.87 -17.23 22.21
C GLY A 156 4.34 -15.78 22.02
N VAL A 157 4.10 -14.92 23.01
CA VAL A 157 4.29 -13.47 22.90
C VAL A 157 5.77 -13.05 22.93
N ASP A 158 6.61 -13.85 23.59
CA ASP A 158 8.05 -13.60 23.75
C ASP A 158 8.90 -14.20 22.62
N SER A 159 8.25 -14.70 21.56
CA SER A 159 8.92 -15.33 20.43
C SER A 159 9.61 -14.30 19.53
N ASP A 160 10.64 -14.77 18.81
CA ASP A 160 11.30 -13.95 17.79
C ASP A 160 10.39 -13.77 16.57
N TYR A 161 9.91 -12.54 16.38
CA TYR A 161 9.06 -12.16 15.24
C TYR A 161 9.75 -12.30 13.89
N SER A 162 11.09 -12.39 13.85
CA SER A 162 11.86 -12.60 12.61
C SER A 162 11.43 -13.88 11.87
N LEU A 163 10.92 -14.87 12.61
CA LEU A 163 10.42 -16.14 12.08
C LEU A 163 9.28 -15.97 11.05
N PHE A 164 8.52 -14.88 11.12
CA PHE A 164 7.42 -14.60 10.18
C PHE A 164 7.89 -13.85 8.93
N LEU A 165 9.06 -13.21 8.98
CA LEU A 165 9.52 -12.27 7.96
C LEU A 165 10.17 -13.00 6.77
N GLY A 166 10.55 -14.27 6.92
CA GLY A 166 11.05 -15.11 5.83
C GLY A 166 11.63 -16.43 6.31
N GLY A 167 12.27 -17.15 5.37
CA GLY A 167 12.91 -18.45 5.63
C GLY A 167 11.99 -19.66 5.43
N PRO A 168 12.58 -20.87 5.32
CA PRO A 168 11.87 -22.10 4.99
C PRO A 168 11.19 -22.71 6.23
N ASN A 169 10.26 -21.98 6.83
CA ASN A 169 9.55 -22.40 8.04
C ASN A 169 8.04 -22.18 7.92
N LEU A 170 7.29 -22.87 8.78
CA LEU A 170 5.83 -22.85 8.77
C LEU A 170 5.25 -21.48 9.17
N ASN A 171 5.91 -20.74 10.07
CA ASN A 171 5.47 -19.42 10.53
C ASN A 171 5.45 -18.41 9.36
N ALA A 172 6.55 -18.34 8.60
CA ALA A 172 6.66 -17.50 7.41
C ALA A 172 5.65 -17.88 6.33
N PHE A 173 5.37 -19.18 6.14
CA PHE A 173 4.36 -19.63 5.20
C PHE A 173 2.94 -19.21 5.62
N ILE A 174 2.56 -19.47 6.88
CA ILE A 174 1.25 -19.08 7.43
C ILE A 174 1.08 -17.56 7.33
N PHE A 175 2.10 -16.79 7.68
CA PHE A 175 2.04 -15.33 7.60
C PHE A 175 1.89 -14.85 6.16
N ALA A 176 2.59 -15.45 5.19
CA ALA A 176 2.42 -15.09 3.78
C ALA A 176 1.00 -15.39 3.25
N LEU A 177 0.37 -16.48 3.70
CA LEU A 177 -1.03 -16.79 3.38
C LEU A 177 -1.99 -15.77 4.00
N VAL A 178 -1.86 -15.53 5.31
CA VAL A 178 -2.71 -14.59 6.07
C VAL A 178 -2.64 -13.20 5.47
N ASP A 179 -1.43 -12.72 5.19
CA ASP A 179 -1.16 -11.41 4.63
C ASP A 179 -1.84 -11.22 3.27
N ASN A 180 -1.74 -12.20 2.36
CA ASN A 180 -2.35 -12.10 1.03
C ASN A 180 -3.88 -12.26 1.06
N ILE A 181 -4.42 -13.17 1.88
CA ILE A 181 -5.88 -13.34 2.03
C ILE A 181 -6.51 -12.09 2.65
N ALA A 182 -5.91 -11.59 3.74
CA ALA A 182 -6.40 -10.38 4.40
C ALA A 182 -6.27 -9.17 3.49
N SER A 183 -5.13 -8.97 2.83
CA SER A 183 -4.90 -7.85 1.92
C SER A 183 -5.90 -7.83 0.76
N MET A 184 -6.04 -8.95 0.04
CA MET A 184 -6.96 -9.05 -1.09
C MET A 184 -8.42 -8.88 -0.65
N GLY A 185 -8.81 -9.51 0.46
CA GLY A 185 -10.15 -9.36 1.03
C GLY A 185 -10.44 -7.91 1.43
N MET A 186 -9.50 -7.25 2.12
CA MET A 186 -9.66 -5.86 2.54
C MET A 186 -9.85 -4.93 1.33
N ILE A 187 -9.08 -5.12 0.25
CA ILE A 187 -9.23 -4.35 -0.99
C ILE A 187 -10.66 -4.50 -1.55
N PHE A 188 -11.16 -5.73 -1.71
CA PHE A 188 -12.51 -5.95 -2.24
C PHE A 188 -13.61 -5.36 -1.34
N VAL A 189 -13.52 -5.61 -0.03
CA VAL A 189 -14.53 -5.15 0.93
C VAL A 189 -14.54 -3.62 1.02
N LEU A 190 -13.37 -3.00 1.20
CA LEU A 190 -13.27 -1.56 1.36
C LEU A 190 -13.66 -0.84 0.08
N ILE A 191 -13.16 -1.24 -1.10
CA ILE A 191 -13.54 -0.59 -2.37
C ILE A 191 -15.05 -0.69 -2.57
N LYS A 192 -15.67 -1.86 -2.34
CA LYS A 192 -17.13 -1.98 -2.48
C LYS A 192 -17.90 -1.13 -1.46
N ILE A 193 -17.43 -1.02 -0.22
CA ILE A 193 -18.06 -0.14 0.78
C ILE A 193 -17.98 1.31 0.34
N PHE A 194 -16.82 1.78 -0.11
CA PHE A 194 -16.63 3.14 -0.60
C PHE A 194 -17.44 3.40 -1.87
N TYR A 195 -17.49 2.44 -2.79
CA TYR A 195 -18.30 2.49 -4.00
C TYR A 195 -19.80 2.66 -3.69
N VAL A 196 -20.34 1.95 -2.69
CA VAL A 196 -21.78 2.02 -2.37
C VAL A 196 -22.14 3.20 -1.47
N LYS A 197 -21.31 3.50 -0.46
CA LYS A 197 -21.65 4.47 0.59
C LYS A 197 -21.02 5.85 0.42
N PHE A 198 -19.84 5.91 -0.20
CA PHE A 198 -19.00 7.11 -0.22
C PHE A 198 -18.63 7.57 -1.64
N ASN A 199 -19.32 7.07 -2.67
CA ASN A 199 -19.08 7.43 -4.08
C ASN A 199 -19.74 8.77 -4.47
N LYS A 200 -19.61 9.77 -3.61
CA LYS A 200 -20.03 11.15 -3.87
C LYS A 200 -18.83 12.06 -3.67
N GLN A 201 -18.50 12.85 -4.69
CA GLN A 201 -17.36 13.76 -4.66
C GLN A 201 -17.86 15.21 -4.55
N GLY A 202 -17.71 15.81 -3.37
CA GLY A 202 -17.91 17.25 -3.18
C GLY A 202 -16.65 18.05 -3.54
N LYS A 203 -16.76 19.38 -3.63
CA LYS A 203 -15.62 20.28 -3.97
C LYS A 203 -14.38 20.06 -3.09
N ILE A 204 -14.57 19.83 -1.78
CA ILE A 204 -13.49 19.58 -0.84
C ILE A 204 -12.80 18.24 -1.14
N LEU A 205 -13.57 17.17 -1.36
CA LEU A 205 -13.02 15.85 -1.69
C LEU A 205 -12.33 15.84 -3.06
N GLN A 206 -12.84 16.61 -4.02
CA GLN A 206 -12.19 16.80 -5.32
C GLN A 206 -10.83 17.46 -5.16
N ASN A 207 -10.75 18.57 -4.43
CA ASN A 207 -9.50 19.26 -4.16
C ASN A 207 -8.49 18.37 -3.40
N LEU A 208 -8.96 17.59 -2.42
CA LEU A 208 -8.14 16.60 -1.72
C LEU A 208 -7.61 15.51 -2.67
N ALA A 209 -8.44 15.02 -3.59
CA ALA A 209 -8.04 14.03 -4.58
C ALA A 209 -6.97 14.60 -5.53
N ASP A 210 -7.15 15.83 -6.01
CA ASP A 210 -6.18 16.55 -6.85
C ASP A 210 -4.86 16.84 -6.09
N SER A 211 -4.93 16.94 -4.76
CA SER A 211 -3.78 17.13 -3.87
C SER A 211 -3.05 15.83 -3.51
N SER A 212 -3.64 14.66 -3.75
CA SER A 212 -3.17 13.38 -3.19
C SER A 212 -1.75 13.01 -3.61
N PHE A 213 -1.40 13.21 -4.88
CA PHE A 213 -0.07 12.94 -5.41
C PHE A 213 1.00 13.80 -4.73
N HIS A 214 0.74 15.11 -4.61
CA HIS A 214 1.63 16.05 -3.95
C HIS A 214 1.79 15.72 -2.46
N ILE A 215 0.69 15.41 -1.76
CA ILE A 215 0.69 14.96 -0.37
C ILE A 215 1.58 13.72 -0.21
N TYR A 216 1.47 12.74 -1.11
CA TYR A 216 2.31 11.54 -1.07
C TYR A 216 3.80 11.88 -1.22
N LEU A 217 4.19 12.86 -2.03
CA LEU A 217 5.60 13.23 -2.16
C LEU A 217 6.14 13.97 -0.93
N ILE A 218 5.35 14.86 -0.33
CA ILE A 218 5.82 15.73 0.76
C ILE A 218 5.66 15.13 2.16
N HIS A 219 4.79 14.14 2.34
CA HIS A 219 4.51 13.59 3.68
C HIS A 219 5.75 13.16 4.47
N PRO A 220 6.81 12.56 3.88
CA PRO A 220 7.99 12.15 4.64
C PRO A 220 8.74 13.37 5.21
N PHE A 221 8.79 14.46 4.44
CA PHE A 221 9.40 15.73 4.84
C PHE A 221 8.66 16.43 5.99
N ILE A 222 7.43 16.01 6.29
CA ILE A 222 6.61 16.60 7.35
C ILE A 222 6.53 15.63 8.54
N VAL A 223 6.16 14.38 8.28
CA VAL A 223 5.95 13.35 9.30
C VAL A 223 7.24 13.07 10.07
N ILE A 224 8.39 12.97 9.39
CA ILE A 224 9.65 12.60 10.04
C ILE A 224 10.15 13.71 10.98
N PRO A 225 10.30 14.99 10.55
CA PRO A 225 10.67 16.06 11.49
C PRO A 225 9.71 16.20 12.66
N LEU A 226 8.40 16.09 12.41
CA LEU A 226 7.40 16.20 13.47
C LEU A 226 7.54 15.08 14.50
N SER A 227 7.75 13.84 14.03
CA SER A 227 7.97 12.68 14.89
C SER A 227 9.25 12.80 15.70
N LEU A 228 10.33 13.30 15.09
CA LEU A 228 11.60 13.55 15.78
C LEU A 228 11.48 14.68 16.81
N GLY A 229 10.77 15.77 16.48
CA GLY A 229 10.58 16.93 17.34
C GLY A 229 9.85 16.58 18.65
N ILE A 230 8.88 15.65 18.60
CA ILE A 230 8.17 15.19 19.79
C ILE A 230 8.77 13.94 20.45
N ALA A 231 9.86 13.39 19.90
CA ALA A 231 10.42 12.12 20.34
C ALA A 231 10.80 12.15 21.83
N PHE A 232 11.35 13.26 22.31
CA PHE A 232 11.81 13.44 23.68
C PHE A 232 10.73 13.91 24.66
N ILE A 233 9.55 14.29 24.18
CA ILE A 233 8.46 14.72 25.05
C ILE A 233 7.94 13.49 25.80
N PRO A 234 7.76 13.54 27.14
CA PRO A 234 7.29 12.41 27.94
C PRO A 234 5.77 12.18 27.81
N LEU A 235 5.26 12.10 26.57
CA LEU A 235 3.89 11.73 26.25
C LEU A 235 3.78 10.23 25.95
N SER A 236 2.59 9.67 26.14
CA SER A 236 2.33 8.29 25.74
C SER A 236 2.46 8.11 24.21
N PRO A 237 2.90 6.94 23.72
CA PRO A 237 3.07 6.70 22.29
C PRO A 237 1.80 6.94 21.46
N LEU A 238 0.62 6.61 22.01
CA LEU A 238 -0.66 6.83 21.35
C LEU A 238 -0.96 8.33 21.15
N ILE A 239 -0.69 9.15 22.16
CA ILE A 239 -0.89 10.60 22.05
C ILE A 239 0.05 11.19 21.01
N LYS A 240 1.33 10.77 21.01
CA LYS A 240 2.30 11.16 19.98
C LYS A 240 1.81 10.78 18.58
N LEU A 241 1.31 9.56 18.41
CA LEU A 241 0.79 9.07 17.13
C LEU A 241 -0.40 9.90 16.66
N ILE A 242 -1.39 10.15 17.52
CA ILE A 242 -2.57 10.95 17.18
C ILE A 242 -2.16 12.37 16.81
N PHE A 243 -1.26 12.98 17.58
CA PHE A 243 -0.75 14.31 17.32
C PHE A 243 -0.04 14.39 15.96
N VAL A 244 0.94 13.50 15.71
CA VAL A 244 1.68 13.45 14.45
C VAL A 244 0.74 13.24 13.27
N LEU A 245 -0.23 12.31 13.40
CA LEU A 245 -1.18 12.00 12.35
C LEU A 245 -2.02 13.24 11.97
N LEU A 246 -2.67 13.87 12.94
CA LEU A 246 -3.56 15.01 12.69
C LEU A 246 -2.78 16.20 12.11
N VAL A 247 -1.67 16.56 12.75
CA VAL A 247 -0.86 17.71 12.33
C VAL A 247 -0.23 17.45 10.96
N SER A 248 0.28 16.26 10.69
CA SER A 248 0.87 15.93 9.39
C SER A 248 -0.16 15.99 8.27
N VAL A 249 -1.37 15.44 8.46
CA VAL A 249 -2.44 15.48 7.45
C VAL A 249 -2.81 16.92 7.11
N ILE A 250 -2.97 17.78 8.12
CA ILE A 250 -3.30 19.19 7.94
C ILE A 250 -2.17 19.92 7.20
N LEU A 251 -0.92 19.78 7.66
CA LEU A 251 0.23 20.45 7.05
C LEU A 251 0.46 19.97 5.61
N CYS A 252 0.37 18.66 5.34
CA CYS A 252 0.51 18.13 3.99
C CYS A 252 -0.56 18.70 3.07
N TYR A 253 -1.81 18.75 3.51
CA TYR A 253 -2.90 19.31 2.70
C TYR A 253 -2.70 20.81 2.44
N LEU A 254 -2.39 21.60 3.47
CA LEU A 254 -2.18 23.04 3.32
C LEU A 254 -1.01 23.35 2.37
N ILE A 255 0.12 22.67 2.54
CA ILE A 255 1.29 22.86 1.66
C ILE A 255 0.95 22.44 0.22
N SER A 256 0.29 21.28 0.05
CA SER A 256 -0.13 20.81 -1.28
C SER A 256 -1.05 21.80 -1.98
N HIS A 257 -2.10 22.25 -1.27
CA HIS A 257 -3.13 23.12 -1.83
C HIS A 257 -2.61 24.53 -2.13
N PHE A 258 -1.88 25.16 -1.19
CA PHE A 258 -1.47 26.54 -1.34
C PHE A 258 -0.17 26.73 -2.12
N ILE A 259 0.75 25.77 -2.11
CA ILE A 259 2.08 25.93 -2.71
C ILE A 259 2.15 25.14 -4.02
N LEU A 260 1.88 23.84 -3.99
CA LEU A 260 2.20 22.96 -5.12
C LEU A 260 1.15 22.99 -6.24
N GLN A 261 -0.14 23.03 -5.91
CA GLN A 261 -1.19 23.13 -6.93
C GLN A 261 -1.14 24.47 -7.70
N ARG A 262 -0.75 25.57 -7.05
CA ARG A 262 -0.57 26.89 -7.69
C ARG A 262 0.51 26.87 -8.77
N ILE A 263 1.59 26.12 -8.54
CA ILE A 263 2.71 25.99 -9.50
C ILE A 263 2.27 25.16 -10.73
N HIS A 264 1.46 24.12 -10.53
CA HIS A 264 0.98 23.27 -11.63
C HIS A 264 -0.09 23.96 -12.50
N LEU A 265 -0.97 24.76 -11.89
CA LEU A 265 -1.98 25.57 -12.59
C LEU A 265 -1.40 26.81 -13.28
N SER A 266 -0.17 27.19 -12.97
CA SER A 266 0.55 28.30 -13.63
C SER A 266 1.28 27.88 -14.91
N LYS A 267 1.21 26.61 -15.33
CA LYS A 267 1.62 26.25 -16.69
C LYS A 267 0.61 26.86 -17.66
N PRO A 268 1.06 27.62 -18.68
CA PRO A 268 0.14 28.19 -19.65
C PRO A 268 -0.66 27.07 -20.30
N LYS A 269 -1.97 27.31 -20.49
CA LYS A 269 -2.74 26.59 -21.51
C LYS A 269 -1.89 26.66 -22.78
N ILE A 270 -1.29 25.55 -23.18
CA ILE A 270 -0.80 25.42 -24.54
C ILE A 270 -2.09 25.46 -25.34
N ASP A 271 -2.34 26.62 -25.95
CA ASP A 271 -3.44 26.80 -26.88
C ASP A 271 -3.41 25.62 -27.84
N THR A 272 -4.55 24.96 -27.95
CA THR A 272 -4.85 24.03 -29.01
C THR A 272 -4.63 24.77 -30.32
N LEU A 273 -3.42 24.68 -30.86
CA LEU A 273 -3.11 25.07 -32.22
C LEU A 273 -3.92 24.15 -33.12
N ASN A 274 -4.96 24.73 -33.72
CA ASN A 274 -5.62 24.22 -34.90
C ASN A 274 -4.57 23.90 -35.96
N ILE A 275 -4.34 22.62 -36.24
CA ILE A 275 -3.99 22.08 -37.56
C ILE A 275 -4.70 20.73 -37.69
#